data_AF-A0A927UV01-F1
#
_entry.id   AF-A0A927UV01-F1
#
_cell.length_a   1.000
_cell.length_b   1.000
_cell.length_c   1.000
_cell.angle_alpha   90.00
_cell.angle_beta   90.00
_cell.angle_gamma   90.00
#
_symmetry.space_group_name_H-M   'P 1'
#
loop_
_entity.id
_entity.type
_entity.pdbx_description
1 polymer ?
#
loop_
_entity_poly.entity_id
_entity_poly.type
_entity_poly.pdbx_seq_one_letter_code
_entity_poly.pdbx_strand_id
1 'polypeptide(L)'
;MIPQVENLFRNIAKEVGGLTITLDNDGVSKEKVLKSIFDLPELLDCYDNDIVFLFKGLLNEQAGANIRNEIAHGITSEYMASSGAYLYFAGAVIKLLAYTSKKCYELIMADGSKLKTFIEPGTDVIKIK
;
A
#
# COMPACT_ATOMS: atom_id res chain seq x y z
N MET A 1 -2.48 -4.36 -9.13
CA MET A 1 -2.02 -3.48 -8.04
C MET A 1 -1.71 -4.26 -6.78
N ILE A 2 -2.63 -5.08 -6.23
CA ILE A 2 -2.42 -5.76 -4.94
C ILE A 2 -1.17 -6.64 -4.88
N PRO A 3 -0.91 -7.57 -5.83
CA PRO A 3 0.30 -8.41 -5.77
C PRO A 3 1.61 -7.60 -5.72
N GLN A 4 1.63 -6.42 -6.35
CA GLN A 4 2.79 -5.52 -6.33
C GLN A 4 2.96 -4.85 -4.96
N VAL A 5 1.86 -4.49 -4.29
CA VAL A 5 1.89 -3.95 -2.92
C VAL A 5 2.30 -5.04 -1.93
N GLU A 6 1.85 -6.29 -2.09
CA GLU A 6 2.34 -7.40 -1.26
C GLU A 6 3.86 -7.55 -1.41
N ASN A 7 4.35 -7.55 -2.65
CA ASN A 7 5.78 -7.69 -2.95
C ASN A 7 6.59 -6.50 -2.41
N LEU A 8 6.03 -5.29 -2.42
CA LEU A 8 6.65 -4.12 -1.81
C LEU A 8 6.94 -4.35 -0.32
N PHE A 9 5.95 -4.77 0.47
CA PHE A 9 6.15 -5.03 1.90
C PHE A 9 7.08 -6.22 2.15
N ARG A 10 7.03 -7.26 1.30
CA ARG A 10 8.00 -8.36 1.36
C ARG A 10 9.41 -7.88 1.14
N ASN A 11 9.64 -7.02 0.15
CA ASN A 11 10.98 -6.50 -0.14
C ASN A 11 11.47 -5.61 1.00
N ILE A 12 10.62 -4.73 1.55
CA ILE A 12 10.98 -3.93 2.72
C ILE A 12 11.38 -4.85 3.88
N ALA A 13 10.57 -5.87 4.18
CA ALA A 13 10.88 -6.84 5.23
C ALA A 13 12.21 -7.57 4.99
N LYS A 14 12.53 -7.97 3.76
CA LYS A 14 13.82 -8.58 3.39
C LYS A 14 14.99 -7.61 3.61
N GLU A 15 14.86 -6.36 3.18
CA GLU A 15 15.91 -5.34 3.28
C GLU A 15 16.25 -5.00 4.74
N VAL A 16 15.28 -5.08 5.65
CA VAL A 16 15.50 -4.89 7.10
C VAL A 16 15.94 -6.17 7.83
N GLY A 17 16.25 -7.25 7.09
CA GLY A 17 16.76 -8.51 7.65
C GLY A 17 15.69 -9.51 8.07
N GLY A 18 14.42 -9.23 7.82
CA GLY A 18 13.31 -10.13 8.13
C GLY A 18 13.28 -11.37 7.23
N LEU A 19 13.14 -12.54 7.84
CA LEU A 19 13.02 -13.80 7.10
C LEU A 19 11.64 -13.93 6.46
N THR A 20 11.54 -13.74 5.14
CA THR A 20 10.25 -13.78 4.42
C THR A 20 9.85 -15.16 3.87
N ILE A 21 10.66 -16.18 4.15
CA ILE A 21 10.42 -17.57 3.76
C ILE A 21 10.23 -18.44 5.02
N THR A 22 9.48 -19.53 4.87
CA THR A 22 9.33 -20.57 5.87
C THR A 22 9.73 -21.90 5.21
N LEU A 23 10.48 -22.72 5.93
CA LEU A 23 10.76 -24.11 5.54
C LEU A 23 9.57 -24.98 5.95
N ASP A 24 9.02 -25.70 4.99
CA ASP A 24 8.01 -26.72 5.27
C ASP A 24 8.67 -28.01 5.79
N ASN A 25 7.88 -28.92 6.37
CA ASN A 25 8.37 -30.17 6.97
C ASN A 25 9.13 -31.07 5.96
N ASP A 26 8.87 -30.89 4.66
CA ASP A 26 9.53 -31.61 3.57
C ASP A 26 10.81 -30.90 3.06
N GLY A 27 11.29 -29.86 3.75
CA GLY A 27 12.48 -29.08 3.35
C GLY A 27 12.24 -28.09 2.21
N VAL A 28 11.01 -27.96 1.73
CA VAL A 28 10.63 -27.01 0.68
C VAL A 28 10.48 -25.61 1.26
N SER A 29 11.18 -24.64 0.70
CA SER A 29 11.01 -23.22 1.06
C SER A 29 9.74 -22.65 0.42
N LYS A 30 8.87 -22.05 1.23
CA LYS A 30 7.67 -21.32 0.79
C LYS A 30 7.71 -19.90 1.31
N GLU A 31 7.16 -18.95 0.55
CA GLU A 31 7.01 -17.59 1.07
C GLU A 31 6.04 -17.55 2.26
N LYS A 32 6.37 -16.78 3.29
CA LYS A 32 5.44 -16.50 4.39
C LYS A 32 4.15 -15.89 3.85
N VAL A 33 3.01 -16.17 4.47
CA VAL A 33 1.77 -15.45 4.14
C VAL A 33 1.94 -13.96 4.47
N LEU A 34 1.29 -13.08 3.69
CA LEU A 34 1.46 -11.63 3.85
C LEU A 34 1.12 -11.13 5.27
N LYS A 35 0.14 -11.76 5.93
CA LYS A 35 -0.18 -11.46 7.33
C LYS A 35 1.05 -11.58 8.24
N SER A 36 1.81 -12.67 8.08
CA SER A 36 3.03 -12.91 8.86
C SER A 36 4.16 -11.95 8.52
N ILE A 37 4.17 -11.35 7.32
CA ILE A 37 5.15 -10.31 6.97
C ILE A 37 4.91 -9.05 7.78
N PHE A 38 3.65 -8.64 7.93
CA PHE A 38 3.28 -7.48 8.76
C PHE A 38 3.50 -7.68 10.27
N ASP A 39 3.73 -8.93 10.70
CA ASP A 39 4.00 -9.28 12.09
C ASP A 39 5.50 -9.55 12.36
N LEU A 40 6.38 -9.34 11.36
CA LEU A 40 7.82 -9.50 11.56
C LEU A 40 8.36 -8.41 12.48
N PRO A 41 9.06 -8.76 13.58
CA PRO A 41 9.62 -7.77 14.48
C PRO A 41 10.60 -6.83 13.77
N GLU A 42 11.39 -7.35 12.82
CA GLU A 42 12.35 -6.54 12.05
C GLU A 42 11.65 -5.43 11.26
N LEU A 43 10.46 -5.72 10.71
CA LEU A 43 9.66 -4.73 9.99
C LEU A 43 9.04 -3.71 10.94
N LEU A 44 8.51 -4.15 12.08
CA LEU A 44 7.86 -3.29 13.08
C LEU A 44 8.86 -2.38 13.82
N ASP A 45 10.10 -2.85 13.99
CA ASP A 45 11.18 -2.10 14.65
C ASP A 45 11.82 -1.06 13.71
N CYS A 46 11.91 -1.36 12.41
CA CYS A 46 12.63 -0.52 11.45
C CYS A 46 11.73 0.35 10.56
N TYR A 47 10.44 0.07 10.48
CA TYR A 47 9.51 0.80 9.60
C TYR A 47 8.44 1.54 10.39
N ASP A 48 7.76 2.47 9.71
CA ASP A 48 6.68 3.25 10.34
C ASP A 48 5.48 2.33 10.67
N ASN A 49 5.21 2.19 11.97
CA ASN A 49 4.15 1.32 12.48
C ASN A 49 2.74 1.77 12.09
N ASP A 50 2.50 3.06 11.87
CA ASP A 50 1.20 3.54 11.40
C ASP A 50 0.96 3.09 9.96
N ILE A 51 2.01 3.10 9.12
CA ILE A 51 1.95 2.59 7.76
C ILE A 51 1.72 1.06 7.77
N VAL A 52 2.48 0.33 8.58
CA VAL A 52 2.33 -1.14 8.69
C VAL A 52 0.90 -1.50 9.15
N PHE A 53 0.42 -0.84 10.20
CA PHE A 53 -0.93 -1.04 10.73
C PHE A 53 -2.00 -0.75 9.67
N LEU A 54 -1.87 0.36 8.96
CA LEU A 54 -2.81 0.76 7.91
C LEU A 54 -2.92 -0.28 6.81
N PHE A 55 -1.78 -0.71 6.25
CA PHE A 55 -1.78 -1.66 5.14
C PHE A 55 -2.16 -3.07 5.56
N LYS A 56 -1.82 -3.48 6.79
CA LYS A 56 -2.32 -4.73 7.38
C LYS A 56 -3.84 -4.72 7.48
N GLY A 57 -4.43 -3.62 7.95
CA GLY A 57 -5.88 -3.42 8.02
C GLY A 57 -6.58 -3.43 6.66
N LEU A 58 -5.98 -2.78 5.66
CA LEU A 58 -6.54 -2.72 4.31
C LEU A 58 -6.46 -4.06 3.58
N LEU A 59 -5.35 -4.79 3.71
CA LEU A 59 -5.08 -5.97 2.91
C LEU A 59 -5.56 -7.28 3.58
N ASN A 60 -5.30 -7.47 4.88
CA ASN A 60 -5.31 -8.79 5.49
C ASN A 60 -6.26 -8.98 6.67
N GLU A 61 -6.58 -7.93 7.41
CA GLU A 61 -7.41 -8.07 8.61
C GLU A 61 -8.89 -8.22 8.27
N GLN A 62 -9.52 -9.25 8.84
CA GLN A 62 -10.94 -9.54 8.63
C GLN A 62 -11.85 -8.45 9.21
N ALA A 63 -11.42 -7.80 10.29
CA ALA A 63 -12.11 -6.63 10.86
C ALA A 63 -11.85 -5.34 10.05
N GLY A 64 -10.90 -5.37 9.12
CA GLY A 64 -10.58 -4.29 8.20
C GLY A 64 -11.24 -4.49 6.84
N ALA A 65 -10.64 -3.90 5.79
CA ALA A 65 -11.18 -3.98 4.44
C ALA A 65 -10.90 -5.34 3.77
N ASN A 66 -9.90 -6.08 4.25
CA ASN A 66 -9.61 -7.45 3.82
C ASN A 66 -9.48 -7.63 2.29
N ILE A 67 -9.03 -6.57 1.59
CA ILE A 67 -9.17 -6.43 0.14
C ILE A 67 -8.46 -7.57 -0.61
N ARG A 68 -7.31 -8.03 -0.08
CA ARG A 68 -6.54 -9.12 -0.66
C ARG A 68 -7.38 -10.39 -0.77
N ASN A 69 -8.11 -10.73 0.28
CA ASN A 69 -8.90 -11.95 0.34
C ASN A 69 -10.18 -11.83 -0.49
N GLU A 70 -10.84 -10.66 -0.50
CA GLU A 70 -12.00 -10.43 -1.37
C GLU A 70 -11.66 -10.65 -2.86
N ILE A 71 -10.52 -10.11 -3.31
CA ILE A 71 -10.05 -10.31 -4.69
C ILE A 71 -9.71 -11.78 -4.95
N ALA A 72 -8.97 -12.42 -4.04
CA ALA A 72 -8.57 -13.82 -4.21
C ALA A 72 -9.76 -14.79 -4.27
N HIS A 73 -10.86 -14.47 -3.58
CA HIS A 73 -12.11 -15.23 -3.61
C HIS A 73 -13.03 -14.86 -4.79
N GLY A 74 -12.66 -13.87 -5.62
CA GLY A 74 -13.46 -13.42 -6.76
C GLY A 74 -14.73 -12.66 -6.36
N ILE A 75 -14.76 -12.08 -5.16
CA ILE A 75 -15.91 -11.33 -4.64
C ILE A 75 -15.97 -9.92 -5.25
N THR A 76 -14.82 -9.39 -5.68
CA THR A 76 -14.69 -8.01 -6.18
C THR A 76 -15.34 -7.83 -7.55
N SER A 77 -16.43 -7.05 -7.60
CA SER A 77 -17.02 -6.51 -8.83
C SER A 77 -16.49 -5.11 -9.15
N GLU A 78 -16.76 -4.59 -10.34
CA GLU A 78 -16.39 -3.21 -10.75
C GLU A 78 -17.02 -2.15 -9.82
N TYR A 79 -18.24 -2.41 -9.34
CA TYR A 79 -18.90 -1.57 -8.33
C TYR A 79 -18.14 -1.57 -7.00
N MET A 80 -17.68 -2.75 -6.53
CA MET A 80 -16.89 -2.85 -5.30
C MET A 80 -15.50 -2.22 -5.44
N ALA A 81 -14.88 -2.32 -6.61
CA ALA A 81 -13.61 -1.65 -6.89
C ALA A 81 -13.72 -0.12 -6.82
N SER A 82 -14.94 0.42 -7.00
CA SER A 82 -15.25 1.84 -6.84
C SER A 82 -15.69 2.23 -5.43
N SER A 83 -15.69 1.28 -4.48
CA SER A 83 -16.05 1.55 -3.08
C SER A 83 -15.00 2.40 -2.37
N GLY A 84 -15.42 3.06 -1.29
CA GLY A 84 -14.55 3.91 -0.49
C GLY A 84 -13.28 3.21 0.01
N ALA A 85 -13.36 1.92 0.35
CA ALA A 85 -12.20 1.16 0.83
C ALA A 85 -11.14 0.96 -0.27
N TYR A 86 -11.56 0.64 -1.50
CA TYR A 86 -10.65 0.42 -2.63
C TYR A 86 -10.06 1.74 -3.14
N LEU A 87 -10.86 2.80 -3.19
CA LEU A 87 -10.38 4.14 -3.51
C LEU A 87 -9.39 4.65 -2.47
N TYR A 88 -9.69 4.45 -1.18
CA TYR A 88 -8.78 4.80 -0.10
C TYR A 88 -7.49 3.97 -0.17
N PHE A 89 -7.57 2.68 -0.46
CA PHE A 89 -6.39 1.84 -0.69
C PHE A 89 -5.51 2.37 -1.82
N ALA A 90 -6.11 2.72 -2.97
CA ALA A 90 -5.36 3.32 -4.07
C ALA A 90 -4.68 4.64 -3.67
N GLY A 91 -5.40 5.52 -2.95
CA GLY A 91 -4.86 6.75 -2.40
C GLY A 91 -3.73 6.52 -1.38
N ALA A 92 -3.87 5.52 -0.51
CA ALA A 92 -2.85 5.13 0.46
C ALA A 92 -1.58 4.62 -0.23
N VAL A 93 -1.70 3.83 -1.30
CA VAL A 93 -0.56 3.40 -2.12
C VAL A 93 0.14 4.59 -2.77
N ILE A 94 -0.62 5.52 -3.37
CA ILE A 94 -0.05 6.73 -3.98
C ILE A 94 0.68 7.57 -2.92
N LYS A 95 0.05 7.75 -1.75
CA LYS A 95 0.63 8.47 -0.62
C LYS A 95 1.94 7.82 -0.17
N LEU A 96 1.95 6.49 0.02
CA LEU A 96 3.15 5.74 0.39
C LEU A 96 4.29 5.95 -0.61
N LEU A 97 4.03 5.80 -1.90
CA LEU A 97 5.02 5.98 -2.97
C LEU A 97 5.52 7.43 -3.06
N ALA A 98 4.66 8.40 -2.78
CA ALA A 98 5.04 9.81 -2.74
C ALA A 98 5.97 10.13 -1.57
N TYR A 99 5.75 9.53 -0.39
CA TYR A 99 6.62 9.71 0.78
C TYR A 99 7.98 9.05 0.60
N THR A 100 8.05 7.90 -0.08
CA THR A 100 9.33 7.19 -0.30
C THR A 100 10.15 7.79 -1.44
N SER A 101 9.53 8.56 -2.34
CA SER A 101 10.23 9.32 -3.38
C SER A 101 10.77 10.63 -2.82
N LYS A 102 12.11 10.73 -2.69
CA LYS A 102 12.79 11.95 -2.20
C LYS A 102 12.34 13.22 -2.93
N LYS A 103 12.20 13.16 -4.26
CA LYS A 103 11.76 14.29 -5.07
C LYS A 103 10.31 14.70 -4.78
N CYS A 104 9.41 13.73 -4.62
CA CYS A 104 8.02 14.01 -4.28
C CYS A 104 7.90 14.53 -2.85
N TYR A 105 8.64 13.94 -1.91
CA TYR A 105 8.72 14.38 -0.53
C TYR A 105 9.21 15.83 -0.43
N GLU A 106 10.29 16.18 -1.12
CA GLU A 106 10.81 17.55 -1.20
C GLU A 106 9.77 18.53 -1.76
N LEU A 107 9.06 18.17 -2.84
CA LEU A 107 7.99 19.00 -3.40
C LEU A 107 6.85 19.21 -2.40
N ILE A 108 6.42 18.16 -1.71
CA ILE A 108 5.33 18.23 -0.72
C ILE A 108 5.76 19.09 0.48
N MET A 109 7.01 18.99 0.93
CA MET A 109 7.50 19.73 2.10
C MET A 109 7.91 21.17 1.77
N ALA A 110 8.53 21.42 0.62
CA ALA A 110 9.03 22.75 0.22
C ALA A 110 7.95 23.62 -0.43
N ASP A 111 7.09 23.05 -1.28
CA ASP A 111 6.01 23.76 -1.97
C ASP A 111 4.63 23.44 -1.40
N GLY A 112 4.54 22.71 -0.28
CA GLY A 112 3.28 22.33 0.35
C GLY A 112 2.36 23.51 0.69
N SER A 113 2.92 24.70 0.93
CA SER A 113 2.16 25.95 1.09
C SER A 113 1.56 26.46 -0.21
N LYS A 114 2.23 26.26 -1.36
CA LYS A 114 1.72 26.62 -2.70
C LYS A 114 0.69 25.62 -3.23
N LEU A 115 0.81 24.35 -2.84
CA LEU A 115 -0.14 23.27 -3.19
C LEU A 115 -1.47 23.35 -2.41
N LYS A 116 -1.55 24.14 -1.33
CA LYS A 116 -2.81 24.38 -0.58
C LYS A 116 -3.81 25.22 -1.36
N THR A 117 -3.37 25.94 -2.37
CA THR A 117 -4.22 26.71 -3.27
C THR A 117 -4.53 25.88 -4.51
N PHE A 118 -5.67 25.19 -4.49
CA PHE A 118 -6.27 24.67 -5.72
C PHE A 118 -6.87 25.85 -6.49
N ILE A 119 -6.28 26.18 -7.64
CA ILE A 119 -6.87 27.11 -8.59
C ILE A 119 -7.62 26.25 -9.60
N GLU A 120 -8.95 26.28 -9.54
CA GLU A 120 -9.78 25.59 -10.52
C GLU A 120 -9.44 26.12 -11.93
N PRO A 121 -9.08 25.26 -12.88
CA PRO A 121 -8.79 25.72 -14.23
C PRO A 121 -10.03 26.39 -14.82
N GLY A 122 -9.88 27.61 -15.32
CA GLY A 122 -10.98 28.35 -15.94
C GLY A 122 -11.60 27.56 -17.09
N THR A 123 -12.91 27.71 -17.31
CA THR A 123 -13.71 26.93 -18.27
C THR A 123 -13.19 26.98 -19.72
N ASP A 124 -12.28 27.91 -20.02
CA ASP A 124 -11.71 28.15 -21.34
C ASP A 124 -10.57 27.20 -21.76
N VAL A 125 -9.98 26.41 -20.84
CA VAL A 125 -8.87 25.48 -21.18
C VAL A 125 -9.34 24.13 -21.71
N ILE A 126 -10.62 23.77 -21.58
CA ILE A 126 -11.18 22.56 -22.20
C ILE A 126 -11.73 22.91 -23.58
N LYS A 127 -10.83 23.29 -24.51
CA LYS A 127 -11.12 23.19 -25.94
C LYS A 127 -10.44 21.95 -26.47
N ILE A 128 -11.13 20.81 -26.33
CA ILE A 128 -10.80 19.60 -27.08
C ILE A 128 -11.15 19.90 -28.53
N LYS A 129 -10.13 19.93 -29.39
CA LYS A 129 -10.27 20.01 -30.85
C LYS A 129 -10.46 18.63 -31.43
#